data_AF-A0A6N0HS57-F1
#
_entry.id   AF-A0A6N0HS57-F1
#
_cell.length_a   1.000
_cell.length_b   1.000
_cell.length_c   1.000
_cell.angle_alpha   90.00
_cell.angle_beta   90.00
_cell.angle_gamma   90.00
#
_symmetry.space_group_name_H-M   'P 1'
#
loop_
_entity.id
_entity.type
_entity.pdbx_description
1 polymer ?
#
loop_
_entity_poly.entity_id
_entity_poly.type
_entity_poly.pdbx_seq_one_letter_code
_entity_poly.pdbx_strand_id
1 'polypeptide(L)' 'MVDTDQQSMQLPLQRICSGWLGERPDGTPLTASIGIAERVRDNTEDWVALVELADKRMYRAKQEGRARVVDH' A
#
# COMPACT_ATOMS: atom_id res chain seq x y z
N MET A 1 4.13 8.21 6.30
CA MET A 1 4.36 8.17 7.76
C MET A 1 5.69 8.86 8.00
N VAL A 2 5.77 9.80 8.95
CA VAL A 2 7.01 10.56 9.19
C VAL A 2 8.01 9.66 9.91
N ASP A 3 9.29 9.74 9.57
CA ASP A 3 10.39 8.95 10.17
C ASP A 3 10.14 7.43 10.16
N THR A 4 9.52 6.91 9.10
CA THR A 4 9.35 5.47 8.92
C THR A 4 9.96 5.01 7.61
N ASP A 5 10.84 4.02 7.69
CA ASP A 5 11.33 3.30 6.52
C ASP A 5 10.28 2.33 5.95
N GLN A 6 10.44 1.98 4.68
CA GLN A 6 9.53 1.08 3.98
C GLN A 6 9.49 -0.33 4.59
N GLN A 7 10.60 -0.84 5.12
CA GLN A 7 10.66 -2.19 5.70
C GLN A 7 9.78 -2.31 6.95
N SER A 8 9.82 -1.30 7.80
CA SER A 8 9.00 -1.17 9.00
C SER A 8 7.50 -1.05 8.66
N MET A 9 7.17 -0.56 7.46
CA MET A 9 5.79 -0.46 6.98
C MET A 9 5.24 -1.78 6.43
N GLN A 10 6.08 -2.73 5.99
CA GLN A 10 5.59 -3.96 5.37
C GLN A 10 4.72 -4.79 6.32
N LEU A 11 5.21 -5.04 7.54
CA LEU A 11 4.51 -5.92 8.49
C LEU A 11 3.16 -5.35 8.98
N PRO A 12 3.06 -4.07 9.41
CA PRO A 12 1.78 -3.47 9.78
C PRO A 12 0.78 -3.44 8.63
N LEU A 13 1.22 -3.11 7.41
CA LEU A 13 0.33 -3.04 6.25
C LEU A 13 -0.11 -4.42 5.77
N GLN A 14 0.76 -5.43 5.85
CA GLN A 14 0.36 -6.82 5.62
C GLN A 14 -0.71 -7.27 6.61
N ARG A 15 -0.61 -6.90 7.89
CA ARG A 15 -1.65 -7.18 8.89
C ARG A 15 -2.98 -6.51 8.56
N ILE A 16 -2.95 -5.30 8.01
CA ILE A 16 -4.15 -4.59 7.55
C ILE A 16 -4.75 -5.30 6.32
N CYS A 17 -3.92 -5.77 5.38
CA CYS A 17 -4.39 -6.51 4.20
C CYS A 17 -4.89 -7.93 4.54
N SER A 18 -4.30 -8.60 5.55
CA SER A 18 -4.71 -9.93 6.01
C SER A 18 -5.83 -9.88 7.05
N GLY A 19 -6.03 -8.72 7.68
CA GLY A 19 -7.09 -8.46 8.63
C GLY A 19 -8.41 -8.22 7.92
N TRP A 20 -9.48 -8.72 8.51
CA TRP A 20 -10.82 -8.48 8.02
C TRP A 20 -11.18 -7.00 8.24
N LEU A 21 -11.27 -6.20 7.17
CA LEU A 21 -11.70 -4.79 7.26
C LEU A 21 -13.22 -4.63 7.40
N GLY A 22 -13.94 -5.73 7.52
CA GLY A 22 -15.40 -5.80 7.52
C GLY A 22 -15.91 -6.67 6.39
N GLU A 23 -17.22 -6.84 6.34
CA GLU A 23 -17.91 -7.39 5.17
C GLU A 23 -18.48 -6.24 4.35
N ARG A 24 -18.57 -6.46 3.05
CA ARG A 24 -19.42 -5.67 2.18
C ARG A 24 -20.88 -6.05 2.41
N PRO A 25 -21.85 -5.23 1.98
CA PRO A 25 -23.28 -5.58 2.07
C PRO A 25 -23.66 -6.90 1.39
N ASP A 26 -22.83 -7.41 0.48
CA ASP A 26 -23.01 -8.69 -0.22
C ASP A 26 -22.37 -9.89 0.53
N GLY A 27 -21.80 -9.68 1.72
CA GLY A 27 -21.13 -10.71 2.52
C GLY A 27 -19.69 -11.04 2.10
N THR A 28 -19.14 -10.35 1.09
CA THR A 28 -17.74 -10.56 0.69
C THR A 28 -16.78 -9.75 1.59
N PRO A 29 -15.55 -10.23 1.86
CA PRO A 29 -14.60 -9.50 2.69
C PRO A 29 -14.22 -8.14 2.08
N LEU A 30 -14.25 -7.11 2.90
CA LEU A 30 -13.63 -5.82 2.59
C LEU A 30 -12.11 -5.97 2.69
N THR A 31 -11.40 -5.61 1.62
CA THR A 31 -9.95 -5.73 1.50
C THR A 31 -9.33 -4.40 1.05
N ALA A 32 -8.05 -4.21 1.36
CA ALA A 32 -7.27 -3.05 0.92
C ALA A 32 -6.15 -3.47 -0.05
N SER A 33 -5.96 -2.69 -1.12
CA SER A 33 -4.80 -2.78 -2.01
C SER A 33 -3.98 -1.52 -1.81
N ILE A 34 -2.70 -1.65 -1.47
CA ILE A 34 -1.89 -0.56 -0.92
C ILE A 34 -0.59 -0.43 -1.73
N GLY A 35 -0.24 0.80 -2.09
CA GLY A 35 1.07 1.13 -2.64
C GLY A 35 1.88 1.94 -1.64
N ILE A 36 3.17 1.63 -1.50
CA ILE A 36 4.09 2.37 -0.62
C ILE A 36 5.11 3.10 -1.50
N ALA A 37 5.40 4.36 -1.16
CA ALA A 37 6.55 5.09 -1.67
C ALA A 37 7.29 5.75 -0.50
N GLU A 38 8.63 5.79 -0.59
CA GLU A 38 9.51 6.29 0.45
C GLU A 38 10.59 7.20 -0.16
N ARG A 39 10.75 8.41 0.41
CA ARG A 39 11.60 9.48 -0.13
C ARG A 39 13.03 9.04 -0.44
N VAL A 40 13.69 8.37 0.52
CA VAL A 40 15.11 8.01 0.41
C VAL A 40 15.27 6.83 -0.54
N ARG A 41 14.45 5.80 -0.38
CA ARG A 41 14.51 4.60 -1.22
C ARG A 41 14.15 4.85 -2.69
N ASP A 42 13.12 5.65 -2.93
CA ASP A 42 12.65 5.98 -4.27
C ASP A 42 13.40 7.19 -4.89
N ASN A 43 14.40 7.72 -4.19
CA ASN A 43 15.26 8.81 -4.63
C ASN A 43 14.47 10.00 -5.22
N THR A 44 13.42 10.41 -4.51
CA THR A 44 12.54 11.50 -4.94
C THR A 44 12.40 12.50 -3.82
N GLU A 45 12.73 13.76 -4.08
CA GLU A 45 12.57 14.85 -3.10
C GLU A 45 11.23 15.56 -3.23
N ASP A 46 10.51 15.32 -4.34
CA ASP A 46 9.19 15.87 -4.61
C ASP A 46 8.09 14.99 -4.00
N TRP A 47 7.27 15.58 -3.14
CA TRP A 47 6.14 14.90 -2.52
C TRP A 47 5.06 14.54 -3.54
N VAL A 48 4.91 15.30 -4.63
CA VAL A 48 3.94 14.97 -5.69
C VAL A 48 4.36 13.67 -6.37
N ALA A 49 5.64 13.56 -6.75
CA ALA A 49 6.19 12.33 -7.31
C ALA A 49 6.07 11.12 -6.37
N LEU A 50 6.20 11.32 -5.04
CA LEU A 50 5.95 10.26 -4.05
C LEU A 50 4.50 9.77 -4.07
N VAL A 51 3.54 10.69 -4.12
CA VAL A 51 2.11 10.34 -4.17
C VAL A 51 1.78 9.60 -5.48
N GLU A 52 2.30 10.07 -6.61
CA GLU A 52 2.11 9.40 -7.90
C GLU A 52 2.71 7.99 -7.92
N LEU A 53 3.89 7.81 -7.31
CA LEU A 53 4.54 6.51 -7.23
C LEU A 53 3.75 5.54 -6.34
N ALA A 54 3.26 6.01 -5.19
CA ALA A 54 2.39 5.23 -4.32
C ALA A 54 1.09 4.84 -5.04
N ASP A 55 0.49 5.74 -5.82
CA ASP A 55 -0.71 5.45 -6.60
C ASP A 55 -0.46 4.40 -7.68
N LYS A 56 0.65 4.53 -8.44
CA LYS A 56 1.07 3.52 -9.44
C LYS A 56 1.22 2.14 -8.81
N ARG A 57 1.88 2.06 -7.65
CA ARG A 57 2.07 0.79 -6.92
C ARG A 57 0.74 0.24 -6.37
N MET A 58 -0.16 1.09 -5.89
CA MET A 58 -1.51 0.67 -5.48
C MET A 58 -2.31 0.12 -6.69
N TYR A 59 -2.19 0.75 -7.85
CA TYR A 59 -2.83 0.28 -9.07
C TYR A 59 -2.29 -1.09 -9.49
N ARG A 60 -0.97 -1.29 -9.39
CA ARG A 60 -0.33 -2.59 -9.59
C ARG A 60 -0.86 -3.64 -8.60
N ALA A 61 -1.01 -3.29 -7.32
CA ALA A 61 -1.63 -4.18 -6.33
C ALA A 61 -3.04 -4.62 -6.76
N LYS A 62 -3.83 -3.73 -7.37
CA LYS A 62 -5.17 -4.05 -7.90
C LYS A 62 -5.12 -5.01 -9.10
N GLN A 63 -4.11 -4.87 -9.96
CA GLN A 63 -3.93 -5.72 -11.15
C GLN A 63 -3.41 -7.12 -10.82
N GLU A 64 -2.53 -7.23 -9.81
CA GLU A 64 -1.89 -8.50 -9.44
C GLU A 64 -2.76 -9.41 -8.56
N GLY A 65 -4.06 -9.11 -8.40
CA GLY A 65 -4.99 -9.93 -7.62
C GLY A 65 -5.53 -9.27 -6.34
N ARG A 66 -5.27 -7.97 -6.13
CA ARG A 66 -5.79 -7.15 -5.02
C ARG A 66 -5.30 -7.65 -3.65
N ALA A 67 -5.85 -7.06 -2.59
CA ALA A 67 -5.64 -7.44 -1.18
C ALA A 67 -4.17 -7.59 -0.77
N ARG A 68 -3.29 -6.72 -1.31
CA ARG A 68 -1.85 -6.80 -1.12
C ARG A 68 -1.20 -5.43 -1.06
N VAL A 69 0.05 -5.45 -0.61
CA VAL A 69 0.96 -4.31 -0.56
C VAL A 69 1.97 -4.43 -1.71
N VAL A 70 2.23 -3.33 -2.41
CA VAL A 70 3.28 -3.21 -3.42
C VAL A 70 4.19 -2.04 -3.05
N ASP A 71 5.49 -2.28 -3.02
CA ASP A 71 6.48 -1.34 -2.53
C ASP A 71 7.78 -1.32 -3.36
N HIS A 72 7.85 -2.12 -4.43
CA HIS A 72 8.93 -2.14 -5.42
C HIS A 72 8.61 -1.28 -6.65
#